data_AF-A0A4Z2CPF1-F1
#
_entry.id   AF-A0A4Z2CPF1-F1
#
_cell.length_a   1.000
_cell.length_b   1.000
_cell.length_c   1.000
_cell.angle_alpha   90.00
_cell.angle_beta   90.00
_cell.angle_gamma   90.00
#
_symmetry.space_group_name_H-M   'P 1'
#
loop_
_entity.id
_entity.type
_entity.pdbx_description
1 polymer ?
#
loop_
_entity_poly.entity_id
_entity_poly.type
_entity_poly.pdbx_seq_one_letter_code
_entity_poly.pdbx_strand_id
1 'polypeptide(L)'
;MRKMKLTIDYIILYRLTIIIIYCIASHFCCEYFFPNENQLQILCKLKYFTVITMILNILYFMTVIPSKHFKEDTLSGYEFLVAFSFNMTMMLIYWSILFYDSKMITEIEDLKNMPLWFNNLCHLFPPITLIIDAYLIHPKIVSLQKALIIVCSLGIIYNVLIEIGIVFWKTCPYEDLLKYTVLFRYFSYAAVWLIVMGFMLIGEKFLHNLHNNPQNKKMKTK
;
A
#
# COMPACT_ATOMS: atom_id res chain seq x y z
N MET A 1 -10.85 -28.63 -17.36
CA MET A 1 -10.74 -27.98 -16.03
C MET A 1 -12.06 -27.37 -15.62
N ARG A 2 -12.72 -27.93 -14.61
CA ARG A 2 -13.97 -27.39 -14.00
C ARG A 2 -13.59 -26.12 -13.21
N LYS A 3 -14.12 -24.94 -13.57
CA LYS A 3 -13.89 -23.71 -12.79
C LYS A 3 -14.61 -23.84 -11.45
N MET A 4 -13.84 -23.81 -10.36
CA MET A 4 -14.34 -23.80 -8.99
C MET A 4 -15.15 -22.52 -8.77
N LYS A 5 -16.46 -22.62 -8.52
CA LYS A 5 -17.25 -21.49 -8.00
C LYS A 5 -16.71 -21.24 -6.59
N LEU A 6 -15.84 -20.24 -6.41
CA LEU A 6 -15.51 -19.77 -5.06
C LEU A 6 -16.81 -19.28 -4.43
N THR A 7 -17.24 -19.93 -3.34
CA THR A 7 -18.32 -19.41 -2.52
C THR A 7 -17.87 -18.13 -1.83
N ILE A 8 -18.83 -17.29 -1.44
CA ILE A 8 -18.57 -16.05 -0.70
C ILE A 8 -17.73 -16.34 0.57
N ASP A 9 -17.96 -17.50 1.20
CA ASP A 9 -17.25 -17.94 2.40
C ASP A 9 -15.74 -18.11 2.16
N TYR A 10 -15.32 -18.66 1.01
CA TYR A 10 -13.90 -18.78 0.67
C TYR A 10 -13.23 -17.42 0.47
N ILE A 11 -13.95 -16.43 -0.07
CA ILE A 11 -13.44 -15.07 -0.24
C ILE A 11 -13.31 -14.37 1.13
N ILE A 12 -14.29 -14.55 2.01
CA ILE A 12 -14.23 -14.01 3.38
C ILE A 12 -13.07 -14.65 4.13
N LEU A 13 -12.93 -15.98 4.09
CA LEU A 13 -11.84 -16.70 4.74
C LEU A 13 -10.48 -16.24 4.22
N TYR A 14 -10.31 -16.13 2.89
CA TYR A 14 -9.09 -15.58 2.28
C TYR A 14 -8.74 -14.21 2.87
N ARG A 15 -9.67 -13.27 2.91
CA ARG A 15 -9.42 -11.92 3.41
C ARG A 15 -9.13 -11.88 4.90
N LEU A 16 -9.81 -12.69 5.70
CA LEU A 16 -9.51 -12.85 7.12
C LEU A 16 -8.08 -13.38 7.32
N THR A 17 -7.66 -14.38 6.53
CA THR A 17 -6.28 -14.87 6.53
C THR A 17 -5.29 -13.76 6.18
N ILE A 18 -5.57 -12.97 5.15
CA ILE A 18 -4.71 -11.84 4.78
C ILE A 18 -4.64 -10.79 5.89
N ILE A 19 -5.75 -10.42 6.53
CA ILE A 19 -5.77 -9.50 7.68
C ILE A 19 -4.93 -10.04 8.82
N ILE A 20 -5.08 -11.33 9.17
CA ILE A 20 -4.27 -11.97 10.22
C ILE A 20 -2.78 -11.89 9.87
N ILE A 21 -2.39 -12.17 8.62
CA ILE A 21 -1.00 -12.06 8.16
C ILE A 21 -0.50 -10.62 8.30
N TYR A 22 -1.31 -9.62 7.93
CA TYR A 22 -0.93 -8.21 8.12
C TYR A 22 -0.79 -7.82 9.59
N CYS A 23 -1.67 -8.31 10.47
CA CYS A 23 -1.58 -8.06 11.90
C CYS A 23 -0.30 -8.69 12.48
N ILE A 24 0.01 -9.93 12.10
CA ILE A 24 1.25 -10.62 12.51
C ILE A 24 2.48 -9.88 11.97
N ALA A 25 2.48 -9.50 10.69
CA ALA A 25 3.57 -8.73 10.10
C ALA A 25 3.73 -7.36 10.78
N SER A 26 2.64 -6.68 11.10
CA SER A 26 2.68 -5.41 11.84
C SER A 26 3.25 -5.60 13.24
N HIS A 27 2.88 -6.69 13.92
CA HIS A 27 3.41 -7.03 15.24
C HIS A 27 4.92 -7.31 15.19
N PHE A 28 5.38 -8.16 14.26
CA PHE A 28 6.82 -8.41 14.07
C PHE A 28 7.58 -7.15 13.65
N CYS A 29 7.00 -6.31 12.80
CA CYS A 29 7.55 -5.00 12.47
C CYS A 29 7.73 -4.15 13.74
N CYS A 30 6.74 -4.12 14.63
CA CYS A 30 6.89 -3.44 15.92
C CYS A 30 7.98 -4.06 16.80
N GLU A 31 8.04 -5.39 16.91
CA GLU A 31 9.04 -6.08 17.75
C GLU A 31 10.47 -5.90 17.23
N TYR A 32 10.70 -6.08 15.93
CA TYR A 32 12.05 -6.00 15.34
C TYR A 32 12.61 -4.59 15.39
N PHE A 33 11.79 -3.59 15.09
CA PHE A 33 12.29 -2.23 15.11
C PHE A 33 12.43 -1.71 16.55
N PHE A 34 11.61 -2.17 17.51
CA PHE A 34 11.52 -1.53 18.82
C PHE A 34 11.19 -2.51 19.95
N PRO A 35 12.13 -3.39 20.34
CA PRO A 35 11.89 -4.41 21.35
C PRO A 35 11.54 -3.85 22.75
N ASN A 36 11.70 -2.54 23.00
CA ASN A 36 11.54 -1.90 24.32
C ASN A 36 10.74 -0.57 24.32
N GLU A 37 9.99 -0.24 23.27
CA GLU A 37 9.29 1.06 23.19
C GLU A 37 7.82 1.04 23.62
N ASN A 38 7.33 2.16 24.14
CA ASN A 38 5.97 2.30 24.66
C ASN A 38 4.97 2.73 23.55
N GLN A 39 3.67 2.54 23.77
CA GLN A 39 2.63 2.74 22.73
C GLN A 39 2.60 4.14 22.08
N LEU A 40 2.96 5.20 22.82
CA LEU A 40 3.02 6.57 22.28
C LEU A 40 4.16 6.75 21.25
N GLN A 41 5.27 6.04 21.43
CA GLN A 41 6.38 6.03 20.47
C GLN A 41 6.00 5.25 19.20
N ILE A 42 5.04 4.32 19.30
CA ILE A 42 4.48 3.62 18.14
C ILE A 42 3.72 4.57 17.20
N LEU A 43 3.04 5.59 17.73
CA LEU A 43 2.37 6.62 16.92
C LEU A 43 3.36 7.46 16.10
N CYS A 44 4.55 7.74 16.64
CA CYS A 44 5.62 8.40 15.89
C CYS A 44 6.12 7.58 14.69
N LYS A 45 5.76 6.29 14.58
CA LYS A 45 6.17 5.36 13.51
C LYS A 45 5.27 5.42 12.27
N LEU A 46 4.13 6.11 12.36
CA LEU A 46 3.36 6.57 11.19
C LEU A 46 4.20 7.45 10.25
N LYS A 47 5.38 7.91 10.71
CA LYS A 47 6.37 8.58 9.87
C LYS A 47 6.76 7.70 8.65
N TYR A 48 6.90 6.39 8.84
CA TYR A 48 7.28 5.49 7.76
C TYR A 48 6.12 5.21 6.81
N PHE A 49 6.32 5.53 5.53
CA PHE A 49 5.28 5.33 4.52
C PHE A 49 4.88 3.85 4.38
N THR A 50 5.78 2.90 4.64
CA THR A 50 5.48 1.45 4.68
C THR A 50 4.43 1.10 5.74
N VAL A 51 4.43 1.77 6.90
CA VAL A 51 3.41 1.58 7.93
C VAL A 51 2.07 2.13 7.46
N ILE A 52 2.07 3.28 6.78
CA ILE A 52 0.86 3.86 6.18
C ILE A 52 0.29 2.91 5.11
N THR A 53 1.12 2.35 4.23
CA THR A 53 0.64 1.41 3.21
C THR A 53 0.12 0.12 3.82
N MET A 54 0.74 -0.39 4.90
CA MET A 54 0.20 -1.54 5.64
C MET A 54 -1.19 -1.22 6.24
N ILE A 55 -1.36 -0.05 6.87
CA ILE A 55 -2.67 0.39 7.38
C ILE A 55 -3.70 0.49 6.25
N LEU A 56 -3.33 1.09 5.11
CA LEU A 56 -4.22 1.17 3.94
C LEU A 56 -4.66 -0.21 3.44
N ASN A 57 -3.77 -1.21 3.46
CA ASN A 57 -4.14 -2.58 3.10
C ASN A 57 -5.09 -3.20 4.14
N ILE A 58 -4.81 -3.04 5.43
CA ILE A 58 -5.69 -3.56 6.48
C ILE A 58 -7.08 -2.93 6.36
N LEU A 59 -7.14 -1.60 6.17
CA LEU A 59 -8.38 -0.88 5.92
C LEU A 59 -9.10 -1.43 4.69
N TYR A 60 -8.42 -1.57 3.56
CA TYR A 60 -8.98 -2.18 2.34
C TYR A 60 -9.59 -3.56 2.62
N PHE A 61 -8.84 -4.48 3.21
CA PHE A 61 -9.35 -5.83 3.45
C PHE A 61 -10.49 -5.86 4.49
N MET A 62 -10.50 -4.92 5.45
CA MET A 62 -11.57 -4.78 6.43
C MET A 62 -12.85 -4.17 5.85
N THR A 63 -12.76 -3.16 4.96
CA THR A 63 -13.91 -2.44 4.41
C THR A 63 -14.57 -3.20 3.26
N VAL A 64 -13.80 -3.94 2.46
CA VAL A 64 -14.37 -4.64 1.31
C VAL A 64 -15.20 -5.88 1.72
N ILE A 65 -15.04 -6.39 2.95
CA ILE A 65 -15.92 -7.44 3.52
C ILE A 65 -17.36 -6.90 3.72
N PRO A 66 -17.60 -5.83 4.50
CA PRO A 66 -18.93 -5.24 4.65
C PRO A 66 -19.42 -4.56 3.37
N SER A 67 -18.58 -3.90 2.57
CA SER A 67 -19.04 -3.27 1.31
C SER A 67 -19.69 -4.26 0.35
N LYS A 68 -19.20 -5.51 0.31
CA LYS A 68 -19.82 -6.58 -0.49
C LYS A 68 -21.16 -7.04 0.09
N HIS A 69 -21.31 -7.02 1.42
CA HIS A 69 -22.58 -7.32 2.09
C HIS A 69 -23.63 -6.23 1.81
N PHE A 70 -23.22 -4.96 1.80
CA PHE A 70 -24.08 -3.80 1.57
C PHE A 70 -24.25 -3.39 0.09
N LYS A 71 -23.63 -4.12 -0.85
CA LYS A 71 -23.62 -3.83 -2.30
C LYS A 71 -23.01 -2.46 -2.66
N GLU A 72 -22.11 -1.95 -1.83
CA GLU A 72 -21.37 -0.70 -2.08
C GLU A 72 -20.08 -0.95 -2.88
N ASP A 73 -20.23 -1.59 -4.04
CA ASP A 73 -19.09 -2.04 -4.87
C ASP A 73 -18.26 -0.89 -5.46
N THR A 74 -18.72 0.36 -5.37
CA THR A 74 -17.96 1.55 -5.79
C THR A 74 -16.83 1.91 -4.83
N LEU A 75 -17.00 1.69 -3.52
CA LEU A 75 -15.96 2.03 -2.54
C LEU A 75 -14.73 1.16 -2.75
N SER A 76 -14.95 -0.15 -2.93
CA SER A 76 -13.88 -1.13 -3.16
C SER A 76 -13.04 -0.85 -4.42
N GLY A 77 -13.64 -0.23 -5.44
CA GLY A 77 -12.91 0.22 -6.63
C GLY A 77 -11.97 1.39 -6.34
N TYR A 78 -12.42 2.38 -5.57
CA TYR A 78 -11.55 3.51 -5.15
C TYR A 78 -10.45 3.04 -4.21
N GLU A 79 -10.79 2.25 -3.20
CA GLU A 79 -9.82 1.74 -2.24
C GLU A 79 -8.79 0.83 -2.90
N PHE A 80 -9.19 0.01 -3.88
CA PHE A 80 -8.26 -0.78 -4.68
C PHE A 80 -7.25 0.11 -5.40
N LEU A 81 -7.70 1.15 -6.13
CA LEU A 81 -6.79 2.03 -6.86
C LEU A 81 -5.82 2.77 -5.92
N VAL A 82 -6.34 3.28 -4.79
CA VAL A 82 -5.53 3.96 -3.76
C VAL A 82 -4.50 3.01 -3.16
N ALA A 83 -4.92 1.85 -2.67
CA ALA A 83 -4.02 0.87 -2.06
C ALA A 83 -3.02 0.34 -3.09
N PHE A 84 -3.46 -0.02 -4.29
CA PHE A 84 -2.60 -0.56 -5.34
C PHE A 84 -1.51 0.43 -5.74
N SER A 85 -1.86 1.70 -5.98
CA SER A 85 -0.89 2.70 -6.42
C SER A 85 0.20 2.97 -5.40
N PHE A 86 -0.16 3.12 -4.11
CA PHE A 86 0.83 3.34 -3.06
C PHE A 86 1.69 2.11 -2.78
N ASN A 87 1.11 0.90 -2.75
CA ASN A 87 1.88 -0.33 -2.52
C ASN A 87 2.83 -0.64 -3.68
N MET A 88 2.41 -0.45 -4.94
CA MET A 88 3.28 -0.60 -6.10
C MET A 88 4.40 0.44 -6.12
N THR A 89 4.11 1.69 -5.74
CA THR A 89 5.12 2.75 -5.61
C THR A 89 6.17 2.37 -4.58
N MET A 90 5.74 1.91 -3.40
CA MET A 90 6.66 1.49 -2.34
C MET A 90 7.49 0.28 -2.71
N MET A 91 6.89 -0.71 -3.36
CA MET A 91 7.62 -1.84 -3.91
C MET A 91 8.68 -1.34 -4.90
N LEU A 92 8.33 -0.46 -5.84
CA LEU A 92 9.28 0.05 -6.82
C LEU A 92 10.43 0.81 -6.15
N ILE A 93 10.13 1.73 -5.23
CA ILE A 93 11.16 2.53 -4.54
C ILE A 93 12.09 1.62 -3.73
N TYR A 94 11.53 0.74 -2.90
CA TYR A 94 12.32 -0.17 -2.08
C TYR A 94 13.23 -1.07 -2.93
N TRP A 95 12.70 -1.72 -3.96
CA TRP A 95 13.50 -2.62 -4.81
C TRP A 95 14.53 -1.84 -5.65
N SER A 96 14.21 -0.61 -6.09
CA SER A 96 15.17 0.25 -6.79
C SER A 96 16.35 0.62 -5.90
N ILE A 97 16.09 0.99 -4.65
CA ILE A 97 17.14 1.28 -3.67
C ILE A 97 17.96 0.02 -3.38
N LEU A 98 17.29 -1.11 -3.13
CA LEU A 98 17.95 -2.38 -2.84
C LEU A 98 18.92 -2.83 -3.94
N PHE A 99 18.56 -2.60 -5.21
CA PHE A 99 19.42 -2.93 -6.36
C PHE A 99 20.47 -1.87 -6.67
N TYR A 100 20.22 -0.60 -6.34
CA TYR A 100 21.18 0.48 -6.53
C TYR A 100 22.30 0.43 -5.47
N ASP A 101 21.90 0.42 -4.19
CA ASP A 101 22.79 0.26 -3.05
C ASP A 101 22.01 -0.30 -1.85
N SER A 102 22.22 -1.59 -1.57
CA SER A 102 21.54 -2.27 -0.47
C SER A 102 21.89 -1.69 0.91
N LYS A 103 23.03 -1.01 1.05
CA LYS A 103 23.44 -0.36 2.30
C LYS A 103 22.47 0.75 2.71
N MET A 104 21.87 1.43 1.74
CA MET A 104 20.85 2.46 1.99
C MET A 104 19.59 1.92 2.68
N ILE A 105 19.41 0.59 2.74
CA ILE A 105 18.32 -0.07 3.47
C ILE A 105 18.86 -0.75 4.73
N THR A 106 19.98 -1.47 4.62
CA THR A 106 20.50 -2.31 5.72
C THR A 106 21.25 -1.53 6.80
N GLU A 107 21.73 -0.32 6.50
CA GLU A 107 22.48 0.54 7.44
C GLU A 107 21.60 1.62 8.09
N ILE A 108 20.31 1.69 7.77
CA ILE A 108 19.37 2.58 8.48
C ILE A 108 19.27 2.09 9.94
N GLU A 109 19.59 2.97 10.89
CA GLU A 109 19.67 2.62 12.32
C GLU A 109 18.38 2.00 12.85
N ASP A 110 17.24 2.60 12.49
CA ASP A 110 15.89 2.11 12.85
C ASP A 110 15.56 0.73 12.22
N LEU A 111 16.23 0.35 11.12
CA LEU A 111 15.98 -0.90 10.37
C LEU A 111 17.03 -1.98 10.62
N LYS A 112 18.12 -1.71 11.34
CA LYS A 112 19.27 -2.62 11.46
C LYS A 112 18.91 -4.00 12.02
N ASN A 113 17.86 -4.06 12.83
CA ASN A 113 17.37 -5.28 13.47
C ASN A 113 16.32 -6.01 12.63
N MET A 114 15.80 -5.39 11.57
CA MET A 114 14.80 -5.98 10.69
C MET A 114 15.49 -6.94 9.71
N PRO A 115 15.17 -8.24 9.71
CA PRO A 115 15.76 -9.16 8.76
C PRO A 115 15.43 -8.73 7.32
N LEU A 116 16.44 -8.74 6.43
CA LEU A 116 16.26 -8.30 5.04
C LEU A 116 15.17 -9.10 4.30
N TRP A 117 15.07 -10.41 4.55
CA TRP A 117 14.00 -11.24 3.98
C TRP A 117 12.61 -10.76 4.40
N PHE A 118 12.44 -10.31 5.65
CA PHE A 118 11.18 -9.81 6.17
C PHE A 118 10.85 -8.46 5.55
N ASN A 119 11.84 -7.58 5.42
CA ASN A 119 11.68 -6.28 4.75
C ASN A 119 11.27 -6.43 3.28
N ASN A 120 11.86 -7.40 2.57
CA ASN A 120 11.43 -7.76 1.20
C ASN A 120 9.96 -8.19 1.16
N LEU A 121 9.52 -9.04 2.09
CA LEU A 121 8.14 -9.50 2.15
C LEU A 121 7.16 -8.35 2.44
N CYS A 122 7.50 -7.41 3.33
CA CYS A 122 6.68 -6.23 3.62
C CYS A 122 6.42 -5.36 2.38
N HIS A 123 7.34 -5.36 1.40
CA HIS A 123 7.22 -4.56 0.18
C HIS A 123 6.69 -5.37 -1.02
N LEU A 124 6.76 -6.71 -0.98
CA LEU A 124 6.29 -7.58 -2.07
C LEU A 124 4.88 -8.12 -1.84
N PHE A 125 4.56 -8.54 -0.62
CA PHE A 125 3.30 -9.20 -0.30
C PHE A 125 2.08 -8.29 -0.57
N PRO A 126 2.09 -7.00 -0.20
CA PRO A 126 0.92 -6.17 -0.40
C PRO A 126 0.42 -5.99 -1.84
N PRO A 127 1.25 -5.62 -2.83
CA PRO A 127 0.79 -5.51 -4.20
C PRO A 127 0.29 -6.86 -4.74
N ILE A 128 0.92 -7.99 -4.36
CA ILE A 128 0.49 -9.32 -4.77
C ILE A 128 -0.90 -9.65 -4.23
N THR A 129 -1.15 -9.41 -2.94
CA THR A 129 -2.46 -9.69 -2.34
C THR A 129 -3.55 -8.83 -2.94
N LEU A 130 -3.27 -7.57 -3.27
CA LEU A 130 -4.23 -6.70 -3.96
C LEU A 130 -4.56 -7.20 -5.36
N ILE A 131 -3.57 -7.66 -6.13
CA ILE A 131 -3.79 -8.25 -7.46
C ILE A 131 -4.65 -9.50 -7.36
N ILE A 132 -4.32 -10.41 -6.43
CA ILE A 132 -5.09 -11.65 -6.20
C ILE A 132 -6.53 -11.31 -5.80
N ASP A 133 -6.72 -10.42 -4.81
CA ASP A 133 -8.07 -10.02 -4.38
C ASP A 133 -8.86 -9.42 -5.53
N ALA A 134 -8.25 -8.54 -6.33
CA ALA A 134 -8.90 -7.96 -7.50
C ALA A 134 -9.35 -9.02 -8.51
N TYR A 135 -8.54 -10.05 -8.77
CA TYR A 135 -8.94 -11.19 -9.61
C TYR A 135 -10.10 -12.00 -9.03
N LEU A 136 -10.21 -12.09 -7.70
CA LEU A 136 -11.26 -12.84 -7.01
C LEU A 136 -12.58 -12.08 -6.94
N ILE A 137 -12.54 -10.76 -6.77
CA ILE A 137 -13.74 -9.96 -6.47
C ILE A 137 -14.16 -8.98 -7.55
N HIS A 138 -13.30 -8.73 -8.54
CA HIS A 138 -13.55 -7.82 -9.66
C HIS A 138 -14.05 -6.44 -9.18
N PRO A 139 -13.19 -5.65 -8.49
CA PRO A 139 -13.56 -4.33 -7.98
C PRO A 139 -14.15 -3.47 -9.09
N LYS A 140 -15.22 -2.73 -8.80
CA LYS A 140 -15.91 -1.96 -9.83
C LYS A 140 -14.96 -0.93 -10.46
N ILE A 141 -15.11 -0.72 -11.75
CA ILE A 141 -14.44 0.40 -12.44
C ILE A 141 -15.02 1.71 -11.91
N VAL A 142 -14.13 2.59 -11.45
CA VAL A 142 -14.45 3.89 -10.84
C VAL A 142 -13.82 5.04 -11.63
N SER A 143 -14.23 6.27 -11.32
CA SER A 143 -13.68 7.47 -11.98
C SER A 143 -12.23 7.68 -11.55
N LEU A 144 -11.29 7.61 -12.52
CA LEU A 144 -9.88 7.91 -12.30
C LEU A 144 -9.69 9.32 -11.70
N GLN A 145 -10.43 10.32 -12.17
CA GLN A 145 -10.34 11.69 -11.66
C GLN A 145 -10.64 11.76 -10.16
N LYS A 146 -11.74 11.13 -9.71
CA LYS A 146 -12.09 11.08 -8.28
C LYS A 146 -11.05 10.31 -7.48
N ALA A 147 -10.54 9.20 -8.03
CA ALA A 147 -9.50 8.41 -7.39
C ALA A 147 -8.17 9.20 -7.25
N LEU A 148 -7.80 9.98 -8.26
CA LEU A 148 -6.65 10.89 -8.23
C LEU A 148 -6.82 11.97 -7.15
N ILE A 149 -8.01 12.55 -7.01
CA ILE A 149 -8.28 13.54 -5.94
C ILE A 149 -8.02 12.91 -4.56
N ILE A 150 -8.50 11.69 -4.32
CA ILE A 150 -8.28 10.98 -3.05
C ILE A 150 -6.79 10.72 -2.81
N VAL A 151 -6.09 10.15 -3.79
CA VAL A 151 -4.66 9.84 -3.69
C VAL A 151 -3.82 11.10 -3.48
N CYS A 152 -4.07 12.16 -4.25
CA CYS A 152 -3.36 13.43 -4.10
C CYS A 152 -3.63 14.07 -2.74
N SER A 153 -4.87 13.98 -2.22
CA SER A 153 -5.21 14.53 -0.91
C SER A 153 -4.46 13.82 0.22
N LEU A 154 -4.48 12.47 0.23
CA LEU A 154 -3.70 11.67 1.18
C LEU A 154 -2.20 11.98 1.07
N GLY A 155 -1.74 12.18 -0.15
CA GLY A 155 -0.36 12.52 -0.44
C GLY A 155 0.11 13.87 0.08
N ILE A 156 -0.70 14.90 -0.14
CA ILE A 156 -0.44 16.24 0.39
C ILE A 156 -0.41 16.18 1.91
N ILE A 157 -1.37 15.50 2.54
CA ILE A 157 -1.39 15.32 4.00
C ILE A 157 -0.10 14.67 4.47
N TYR A 158 0.37 13.61 3.80
CA TYR A 158 1.62 12.95 4.16
C TYR A 158 2.83 13.88 4.03
N ASN A 159 2.98 14.59 2.91
CA ASN A 159 4.12 15.49 2.73
C ASN A 159 4.10 16.66 3.71
N VAL A 160 2.91 17.17 4.07
CA VAL A 160 2.77 18.19 5.11
C VAL A 160 3.25 17.66 6.46
N LEU A 161 2.89 16.42 6.83
CA LEU A 161 3.38 15.79 8.05
C LEU A 161 4.92 15.63 8.03
N ILE A 162 5.49 15.25 6.89
CA ILE A 162 6.95 15.14 6.73
C ILE A 162 7.63 16.50 6.84
N GLU A 163 7.13 17.53 6.16
CA GLU A 163 7.70 18.88 6.24
C GLU A 163 7.57 19.49 7.63
N ILE A 164 6.47 19.24 8.35
CA ILE A 164 6.34 19.65 9.75
C ILE A 164 7.45 18.99 10.59
N GLY A 165 7.66 17.68 10.41
CA GLY A 165 8.74 16.95 11.07
C GLY A 165 10.12 17.53 10.79
N ILE A 166 10.42 17.84 9.52
CA ILE A 166 11.72 18.37 9.10
C ILE A 166 11.93 19.80 9.61
N VAL A 167 10.94 20.68 9.43
CA VAL A 167 11.08 22.11 9.71
C VAL A 167 11.06 22.38 11.21
N PHE A 168 10.07 21.84 11.92
CA PHE A 168 9.82 22.16 13.33
C PHE A 168 10.52 21.20 14.30
N TRP A 169 10.61 19.91 13.97
CA TRP A 169 11.12 18.88 14.88
C TRP A 169 12.49 18.34 14.51
N LYS A 170 13.06 18.78 13.37
CA LYS A 170 14.35 18.31 12.83
C LYS A 170 14.43 16.79 12.75
N THR A 171 13.29 16.16 12.47
CA THR A 171 13.17 14.71 12.37
C THR A 171 12.56 14.33 11.03
N CYS A 172 13.04 13.25 10.44
CA CYS A 172 12.48 12.68 9.23
C CYS A 172 12.64 11.16 9.27
N PRO A 173 11.64 10.38 8.83
CA PRO A 173 11.82 8.94 8.59
C PRO A 173 12.95 8.65 7.59
N TYR A 174 13.24 9.61 6.72
CA TYR A 174 14.28 9.51 5.71
C TYR A 174 15.33 10.58 6.01
N GLU A 175 16.35 10.24 6.81
CA GLU A 175 17.32 11.21 7.34
C GLU A 175 18.02 12.04 6.26
N ASP A 176 18.23 11.48 5.07
CA ASP A 176 18.82 12.21 3.95
C ASP A 176 17.96 13.40 3.50
N LEU A 177 16.65 13.36 3.69
CA LEU A 177 15.78 14.50 3.42
C LEU A 177 16.11 15.69 4.34
N LEU A 178 16.62 15.47 5.55
CA LEU A 178 17.04 16.56 6.45
C LEU A 178 18.24 17.34 5.88
N LYS A 179 19.07 16.68 5.06
CA LYS A 179 20.28 17.25 4.44
C LYS A 179 19.95 18.04 3.17
N TYR A 180 18.79 17.79 2.56
CA TYR A 180 18.39 18.40 1.30
C TYR A 180 17.78 19.79 1.47
N THR A 181 18.03 20.64 0.47
CA THR A 181 17.36 21.94 0.36
C THR A 181 15.85 21.75 0.17
N VAL A 182 15.07 22.77 0.56
CA VAL A 182 13.61 22.78 0.40
C VAL A 182 13.20 22.44 -1.04
N LEU A 183 13.89 23.04 -2.02
CA LEU A 183 13.63 22.79 -3.44
C LEU A 183 13.86 21.33 -3.82
N PHE A 184 14.95 20.72 -3.37
CA PHE A 184 15.27 19.34 -3.69
C PHE A 184 14.29 18.35 -3.03
N ARG A 185 13.83 18.63 -1.81
CA ARG A 185 12.75 17.84 -1.18
C ARG A 185 11.47 17.88 -1.99
N TYR A 186 11.03 19.05 -2.45
CA TYR A 186 9.84 19.15 -3.29
C TYR A 186 9.99 18.45 -4.64
N PHE A 187 11.18 18.47 -5.25
CA PHE A 187 11.44 17.66 -6.45
C PHE A 187 11.36 16.16 -6.15
N SER A 188 11.90 15.70 -5.02
CA SER A 188 11.77 14.30 -4.59
C SER A 188 10.30 13.91 -4.38
N TYR A 189 9.50 14.76 -3.73
CA TYR A 189 8.06 14.51 -3.57
C TYR A 189 7.37 14.44 -4.93
N ALA A 190 7.63 15.40 -5.82
CA ALA A 190 7.05 15.42 -7.16
C ALA A 190 7.41 14.16 -7.97
N ALA A 191 8.65 13.67 -7.88
CA ALA A 191 9.08 12.44 -8.54
C ALA A 191 8.29 11.23 -8.03
N VAL A 192 8.11 11.09 -6.71
CA VAL A 192 7.28 10.03 -6.12
C VAL A 192 5.81 10.17 -6.59
N TRP A 193 5.26 11.38 -6.68
CA TRP A 193 3.90 11.59 -7.18
C TRP A 193 3.71 11.16 -8.63
N LEU A 194 4.68 11.41 -9.50
CA LEU A 194 4.64 10.94 -10.89
C LEU A 194 4.56 9.41 -10.94
N ILE A 195 5.31 8.72 -10.08
CA ILE A 195 5.29 7.25 -9.98
C ILE A 195 3.91 6.78 -9.48
N VAL A 196 3.37 7.39 -8.42
CA VAL A 196 2.04 7.05 -7.88
C VAL A 196 0.95 7.22 -8.95
N MET A 197 0.96 8.33 -9.69
CA MET A 197 0.03 8.57 -10.78
C MET A 197 0.20 7.55 -11.92
N GLY A 198 1.44 7.16 -12.23
CA GLY A 198 1.72 6.08 -13.17
C GLY A 198 1.07 4.77 -12.74
N PHE A 199 1.22 4.36 -11.47
CA PHE A 199 0.58 3.16 -10.97
C PHE A 199 -0.95 3.25 -10.83
N MET A 200 -1.51 4.45 -10.62
CA MET A 200 -2.96 4.67 -10.71
C MET A 200 -3.50 4.34 -12.09
N LEU A 201 -2.83 4.83 -13.16
CA LEU A 201 -3.20 4.53 -14.55
C LEU A 201 -3.05 3.04 -14.86
N ILE A 202 -1.99 2.39 -14.36
CA ILE A 202 -1.80 0.94 -14.50
C ILE A 202 -2.92 0.17 -13.80
N GLY A 203 -3.27 0.55 -12.57
CA GLY A 203 -4.34 -0.07 -11.79
C GLY A 203 -5.71 0.07 -12.46
N GLU A 204 -6.01 1.25 -13.01
CA GLU A 204 -7.25 1.50 -13.77
C GLU A 204 -7.30 0.61 -15.03
N LYS A 205 -6.25 0.61 -15.85
CA LYS A 205 -6.15 -0.26 -17.03
C LYS A 205 -6.27 -1.73 -16.67
N PHE A 206 -5.67 -2.15 -15.56
CA PHE A 206 -5.78 -3.50 -15.04
C PHE A 206 -7.23 -3.88 -14.72
N LEU A 207 -7.97 -3.01 -14.01
CA LEU A 207 -9.40 -3.24 -13.72
C LEU A 207 -10.24 -3.30 -15.01
N HIS A 208 -10.00 -2.42 -15.97
CA HIS A 208 -10.69 -2.45 -17.27
C HIS A 208 -10.42 -3.76 -18.02
N ASN A 209 -9.16 -4.21 -18.07
CA ASN A 209 -8.79 -5.47 -18.71
C ASN A 209 -9.46 -6.67 -18.03
N LEU A 210 -9.49 -6.67 -16.68
CA LEU A 210 -10.14 -7.71 -15.89
C LEU A 210 -11.64 -7.82 -16.21
N HIS A 211 -12.33 -6.69 -16.43
CA HIS A 211 -13.75 -6.65 -16.78
C HIS A 211 -14.03 -7.00 -18.25
N ASN A 212 -13.13 -6.62 -19.15
CA ASN A 212 -13.28 -6.83 -20.59
C ASN A 212 -12.88 -8.24 -21.04
N ASN A 213 -12.20 -9.02 -20.19
CA ASN A 213 -11.82 -10.38 -20.50
C ASN A 213 -13.04 -11.26 -20.83
N PRO A 214 -13.15 -11.83 -22.05
CA PRO A 214 -14.30 -12.63 -22.49
C PRO A 214 -14.60 -13.83 -21.60
N GLN A 215 -13.58 -14.37 -20.91
CA GLN A 215 -13.74 -15.48 -19.98
C GLN A 215 -14.53 -15.10 -18.70
N ASN A 216 -14.56 -13.81 -18.34
CA ASN A 216 -15.28 -13.29 -17.18
C ASN A 216 -16.72 -12.88 -17.54
N LYS A 217 -16.99 -12.50 -18.79
CA LYS A 217 -18.36 -12.23 -19.28
C LYS A 217 -19.25 -13.48 -19.28
N LYS A 218 -18.70 -14.67 -19.53
CA LYS A 218 -19.43 -15.95 -19.44
C LYS A 218 -19.81 -16.38 -18.00
N MET A 219 -19.26 -15.74 -16.96
CA MET A 219 -19.60 -16.01 -15.56
C MET A 219 -20.82 -15.21 -15.05
N LYS A 220 -21.19 -14.10 -15.71
CA LYS A 220 -22.33 -13.25 -15.29
C LYS A 220 -23.67 -13.62 -15.95
N THR A 221 -23.66 -14.51 -16.94
CA THR A 221 -24.84 -14.89 -17.75
C THR A 221 -25.35 -16.32 -17.48
N LYS A 222 -24.95 -16.93 -16.36
CA LYS A 222 -25.48 -18.21 -15.86
C LYS A 222 -25.66 -18.14 -14.35
#